data_AF-A0A7C7QPE6-F1
#
_entry.id   AF-A0A7C7QPE6-F1
#
_cell.length_a   1.000
_cell.length_b   1.000
_cell.length_c   1.000
_cell.angle_alpha   90.00
_cell.angle_beta   90.00
_cell.angle_gamma   90.00
#
_symmetry.space_group_name_H-M   'P 1'
#
loop_
_entity.id
_entity.type
_entity.pdbx_description
1 polymer ?
#
loop_
_entity_poly.entity_id
_entity_poly.type
_entity_poly.pdbx_seq_one_letter_code
_entity_poly.pdbx_strand_id
1 'polypeptide(L)'
;AGAVNANPALVNDLDLTLVEPYGLITHLPWVLDPANPSGNATAGTDSINNVEQVYVAGPTSGTWTVRVTGSNVPQGPQQYSLVAEDFVNAPVIDRMLPCGETGDSVTIYGSAFGKTQGTSTVQFPPGVTATVTSWSATRIVCTVPAGVGTGDVTVTTDEGTSNGAYFSNQPCHIQYFPLIWKSCSS
;
A
#
# COMPACT_ATOMS: atom_id res chain seq x y z
N ALA A 1 30.24 -43.04 -27.46
CA ALA A 1 30.79 -41.91 -26.69
C ALA A 1 29.72 -40.84 -26.60
N GLY A 2 29.08 -40.68 -25.43
CA GLY A 2 28.11 -39.61 -25.19
C GLY A 2 28.86 -38.32 -24.90
N ALA A 3 28.48 -37.22 -25.56
CA ALA A 3 29.17 -35.94 -25.44
C ALA A 3 29.10 -35.42 -23.99
N VAL A 4 30.27 -35.16 -23.41
CA VAL A 4 30.44 -34.38 -22.18
C VAL A 4 30.25 -32.92 -22.56
N ASN A 5 29.02 -32.41 -22.45
CA ASN A 5 28.59 -31.00 -22.43
C ASN A 5 27.08 -30.90 -22.74
N ALA A 6 26.24 -31.67 -22.04
CA ALA A 6 24.82 -31.34 -21.99
C ALA A 6 24.68 -30.10 -21.10
N ASN A 7 24.88 -28.91 -21.66
CA ASN A 7 24.40 -27.67 -21.06
C ASN A 7 22.89 -27.89 -20.85
N PRO A 8 22.34 -27.85 -19.63
CA PRO A 8 20.90 -27.94 -19.47
C PRO A 8 20.33 -26.74 -20.21
N ALA A 9 19.80 -26.97 -21.41
CA ALA A 9 19.09 -25.95 -22.14
C ALA A 9 17.82 -25.72 -21.33
N LEU A 10 17.80 -24.68 -20.49
CA LEU A 10 16.58 -24.27 -19.84
C LEU A 10 15.60 -23.91 -20.94
N VAL A 11 14.63 -24.79 -21.12
CA VAL A 11 13.46 -24.57 -21.95
C VAL A 11 12.48 -23.84 -21.05
N ASN A 12 12.03 -22.65 -21.47
CA ASN A 12 11.11 -21.77 -20.73
C ASN A 12 11.81 -20.89 -19.69
N ASP A 13 12.91 -20.28 -20.10
CA ASP A 13 13.72 -19.38 -19.30
C ASP A 13 13.08 -17.97 -19.31
N LEU A 14 12.58 -17.53 -18.15
CA LEU A 14 11.85 -16.28 -17.96
C LEU A 14 12.56 -15.44 -16.90
N ASP A 15 13.21 -14.35 -17.30
CA ASP A 15 13.83 -13.41 -16.38
C ASP A 15 12.79 -12.46 -15.76
N LEU A 16 12.71 -12.47 -14.44
CA LEU A 16 11.95 -11.61 -13.57
C LEU A 16 12.84 -10.46 -13.10
N THR A 17 12.43 -9.24 -13.40
CA THR A 17 13.04 -8.04 -12.82
C THR A 17 11.99 -7.21 -12.12
N LEU A 18 12.33 -6.70 -10.95
CA LEU A 18 11.44 -5.86 -10.15
C LEU A 18 12.00 -4.44 -10.13
N VAL A 19 11.24 -3.48 -10.64
CA VAL A 19 11.66 -2.08 -10.75
C VAL A 19 11.00 -1.25 -9.65
N GLU A 20 11.82 -0.54 -8.88
CA GLU A 20 11.37 0.36 -7.80
C GLU A 20 10.48 1.51 -8.31
N PRO A 21 9.68 2.11 -7.42
CA PRO A 21 9.02 3.40 -7.67
C PRO A 21 10.04 4.42 -8.22
N TYR A 22 9.64 5.17 -9.24
CA TYR A 22 10.48 6.14 -9.97
C TYR A 22 11.59 5.55 -10.87
N GLY A 23 11.73 4.22 -10.94
CA GLY A 23 12.56 3.54 -11.94
C GLY A 23 14.07 3.63 -11.72
N LEU A 24 14.51 3.99 -10.52
CA LEU A 24 15.93 4.26 -10.22
C LEU A 24 16.75 3.01 -9.92
N ILE A 25 16.11 1.95 -9.40
CA ILE A 25 16.77 0.69 -9.05
C ILE A 25 15.98 -0.47 -9.67
N THR A 26 16.70 -1.42 -10.26
CA THR A 26 16.16 -2.70 -10.73
C THR A 26 16.73 -3.81 -9.85
N HIS A 27 15.85 -4.55 -9.20
CA HIS A 27 16.18 -5.71 -8.38
C HIS A 27 16.17 -6.95 -9.27
N LEU A 28 17.23 -7.76 -9.16
CA LEU A 28 17.41 -9.03 -9.87
C LEU A 28 17.11 -10.20 -8.92
N PRO A 29 16.80 -11.40 -9.46
CA PRO A 29 16.61 -12.60 -8.65
C PRO A 29 17.85 -12.92 -7.82
N TRP A 30 17.63 -13.56 -6.68
CA TRP A 30 18.73 -14.12 -5.89
C TRP A 30 19.20 -15.42 -6.54
N VAL A 31 20.43 -15.47 -7.01
CA VAL A 31 21.08 -16.68 -7.54
C VAL A 31 21.77 -17.39 -6.39
N LEU A 32 21.38 -18.64 -6.14
CA LEU A 32 22.08 -19.53 -5.22
C LEU A 32 23.28 -20.15 -5.94
N ASP A 33 24.50 -20.01 -5.41
CA ASP A 33 25.68 -20.72 -5.92
C ASP A 33 25.62 -22.21 -5.52
N PRO A 34 25.38 -23.16 -6.46
CA PRO A 34 25.28 -24.57 -6.14
C PRO A 34 26.61 -25.19 -5.68
N ALA A 35 27.74 -24.51 -5.92
CA ALA A 35 29.05 -24.93 -5.44
C ALA A 35 29.33 -24.48 -4.00
N ASN A 36 28.51 -23.59 -3.43
CA ASN A 36 28.62 -23.12 -2.05
C ASN A 36 27.25 -22.80 -1.42
N PRO A 37 26.47 -23.84 -1.03
CA PRO A 37 25.11 -23.68 -0.51
C PRO A 37 25.03 -22.99 0.87
N SER A 38 26.17 -22.77 1.54
CA SER A 38 26.26 -22.01 2.80
C SER A 38 26.59 -20.53 2.60
N GLY A 39 26.84 -20.08 1.37
CA GLY A 39 27.03 -18.67 1.05
C GLY A 39 25.70 -17.93 1.00
N ASN A 40 25.70 -16.64 1.36
CA ASN A 40 24.56 -15.77 1.08
C ASN A 40 24.37 -15.71 -0.45
N ALA A 41 23.13 -15.87 -0.92
CA ALA A 41 22.81 -15.77 -2.34
C ALA A 41 23.23 -14.40 -2.91
N THR A 42 23.55 -14.33 -4.20
CA THR A 42 23.97 -13.09 -4.87
C THR A 42 22.98 -12.72 -5.97
N ALA A 43 22.71 -11.43 -6.17
CA ALA A 43 21.79 -11.01 -7.23
C ALA A 43 22.37 -11.31 -8.63
N GLY A 44 21.60 -11.95 -9.50
CA GLY A 44 22.02 -12.32 -10.86
C GLY A 44 20.91 -12.98 -11.67
N THR A 45 21.19 -13.34 -12.92
CA THR A 45 20.28 -14.13 -13.76
C THR A 45 20.33 -15.60 -13.33
N ASP A 46 19.22 -16.15 -12.85
CA ASP A 46 19.12 -17.56 -12.45
C ASP A 46 18.84 -18.44 -13.67
N SER A 47 19.92 -18.86 -14.34
CA SER A 47 19.86 -19.80 -15.47
C SER A 47 20.01 -21.26 -15.02
N ILE A 48 19.68 -21.56 -13.77
CA ILE A 48 19.83 -22.90 -13.18
C ILE A 48 18.46 -23.56 -12.95
N ASN A 49 17.39 -22.80 -12.73
CA ASN A 49 16.03 -23.31 -12.53
C ASN A 49 14.94 -22.44 -13.20
N ASN A 50 13.67 -22.81 -13.03
CA ASN A 50 12.51 -22.14 -13.64
C ASN A 50 11.67 -21.32 -12.64
N VAL A 51 12.15 -21.15 -11.41
CA VAL A 51 11.50 -20.40 -10.34
C VAL A 51 12.38 -19.21 -9.98
N GLU A 52 11.99 -18.04 -10.44
CA GLU A 52 12.70 -16.82 -10.10
C GLU A 52 12.07 -16.13 -8.89
N GLN A 53 12.88 -15.88 -7.86
CA GLN A 53 12.46 -15.18 -6.66
C GLN A 53 13.26 -13.88 -6.48
N VAL A 54 12.52 -12.78 -6.38
CA VAL A 54 13.04 -11.47 -5.97
C VAL A 54 12.52 -11.15 -4.58
N TYR A 55 13.41 -10.82 -3.65
CA TYR A 55 13.06 -10.34 -2.32
C TYR A 55 13.70 -8.98 -2.07
N VAL A 56 12.90 -8.01 -1.65
CA VAL A 56 13.34 -6.65 -1.31
C VAL A 56 13.07 -6.42 0.17
N ALA A 57 14.13 -6.15 0.93
CA ALA A 57 14.00 -5.78 2.33
C ALA A 57 13.68 -4.27 2.46
N GLY A 58 12.62 -3.91 3.17
CA GLY A 58 12.22 -2.51 3.39
C GLY A 58 11.86 -1.78 2.10
N PRO A 59 10.86 -2.28 1.32
CA PRO A 59 10.51 -1.69 0.03
C PRO A 59 10.08 -0.23 0.20
N THR A 60 10.49 0.62 -0.73
CA THR A 60 9.98 1.99 -0.83
C THR A 60 8.52 1.98 -1.26
N SER A 61 7.71 2.89 -0.72
CA SER A 61 6.32 3.02 -1.13
C SER A 61 6.20 3.64 -2.52
N GLY A 62 5.19 3.16 -3.26
CA GLY A 62 4.90 3.62 -4.61
C GLY A 62 4.62 2.48 -5.56
N THR A 63 4.52 2.80 -6.85
CA THR A 63 4.21 1.80 -7.88
C THR A 63 5.45 1.02 -8.27
N TRP A 64 5.47 -0.25 -7.91
CA TRP A 64 6.46 -1.22 -8.35
C TRP A 64 6.06 -1.82 -9.71
N THR A 65 7.03 -1.97 -10.61
CA THR A 65 6.79 -2.64 -11.91
C THR A 65 7.45 -4.00 -11.91
N VAL A 66 6.65 -5.06 -12.04
CA VAL A 66 7.13 -6.41 -12.32
C VAL A 66 7.33 -6.54 -13.83
N ARG A 67 8.55 -6.83 -14.27
CA ARG A 67 8.88 -7.11 -15.67
C ARG A 67 9.28 -8.57 -15.82
N VAL A 68 8.67 -9.25 -16.78
CA VAL A 68 9.00 -10.62 -17.16
C VAL A 68 9.47 -10.61 -18.60
N THR A 69 10.68 -11.09 -18.85
CA THR A 69 11.26 -11.21 -20.20
C THR A 69 11.61 -12.66 -20.48
N GLY A 70 11.26 -13.17 -21.66
CA GLY A 70 11.65 -14.53 -22.05
C GLY A 70 13.03 -14.54 -22.69
N SER A 71 13.98 -15.26 -22.09
CA SER A 71 15.33 -15.46 -22.65
C SER A 71 15.41 -16.66 -23.59
N ASN A 72 14.66 -17.73 -23.32
CA ASN A 72 14.57 -18.89 -24.21
C ASN A 72 13.18 -19.54 -24.17
N VAL A 73 12.29 -19.06 -25.05
CA VAL A 73 10.90 -19.54 -25.21
C VAL A 73 10.71 -20.15 -26.62
N PRO A 74 11.22 -21.37 -26.86
CA PRO A 74 11.30 -21.95 -28.21
C PRO A 74 9.94 -22.36 -28.81
N GLN A 75 8.88 -22.45 -28.00
CA GLN A 75 7.50 -22.60 -28.45
C GLN A 75 6.59 -21.66 -27.66
N GLY A 76 5.69 -20.95 -28.35
CA GLY A 76 4.79 -19.98 -27.72
C GLY A 76 3.32 -20.14 -28.11
N PRO A 77 2.40 -19.44 -27.40
CA PRO A 77 2.64 -18.68 -26.17
C PRO A 77 2.69 -19.58 -24.93
N GLN A 78 3.56 -19.26 -23.97
CA GLN A 78 3.61 -19.94 -22.69
C GLN A 78 2.87 -19.18 -21.60
N GLN A 79 2.07 -19.93 -20.84
CA GLN A 79 1.44 -19.41 -19.66
C GLN A 79 2.45 -19.43 -18.51
N TYR A 80 2.50 -18.33 -17.77
CA TYR A 80 3.23 -18.21 -16.52
C TYR A 80 2.26 -17.72 -15.43
N SER A 81 2.63 -17.95 -14.17
CA SER A 81 1.91 -17.41 -13.02
C SER A 81 2.86 -16.50 -12.26
N LEU A 82 2.36 -15.35 -11.82
CA LEU A 82 3.05 -14.48 -10.89
C LEU A 82 2.38 -14.60 -9.54
N VAL A 83 3.18 -14.78 -8.50
CA VAL A 83 2.73 -14.68 -7.11
C VAL A 83 3.55 -13.57 -6.48
N ALA A 84 2.87 -12.58 -5.93
CA ALA A 84 3.49 -11.53 -5.16
C ALA A 84 2.80 -11.50 -3.79
N GLU A 85 3.62 -11.34 -2.76
CA GLU A 85 3.18 -11.09 -1.39
C GLU A 85 3.45 -9.62 -1.06
N ASP A 86 2.72 -9.09 -0.08
CA ASP A 86 2.89 -7.73 0.45
C ASP A 86 2.54 -6.58 -0.51
N PHE A 87 1.37 -6.67 -1.18
CA PHE A 87 0.75 -5.49 -1.78
C PHE A 87 0.37 -4.50 -0.68
N VAL A 88 1.20 -3.50 -0.49
CA VAL A 88 0.93 -2.39 0.41
C VAL A 88 -0.16 -1.51 -0.19
N ASN A 89 -1.38 -1.71 0.31
CA ASN A 89 -2.51 -0.86 -0.01
C ASN A 89 -2.36 0.45 0.75
N ALA A 90 -2.43 1.57 0.04
CA ALA A 90 -2.62 2.87 0.66
C ALA A 90 -3.81 2.81 1.64
N PRO A 91 -3.75 3.53 2.77
CA PRO A 91 -4.82 3.54 3.76
C PRO A 91 -6.14 3.99 3.11
N VAL A 92 -7.27 3.50 3.60
CA VAL A 92 -8.59 3.94 3.13
C VAL A 92 -9.42 4.39 4.31
N ILE A 93 -10.01 5.58 4.22
CA ILE A 93 -11.00 6.06 5.18
C ILE A 93 -12.39 5.67 4.67
N ASP A 94 -13.06 4.80 5.42
CA ASP A 94 -14.43 4.36 5.13
C ASP A 94 -15.46 5.37 5.66
N ARG A 95 -15.22 5.88 6.88
CA ARG A 95 -16.11 6.86 7.52
C ARG A 95 -15.45 7.57 8.70
N MET A 96 -15.92 8.79 8.95
CA MET A 96 -15.65 9.58 10.14
C MET A 96 -16.86 10.48 10.44
N LEU A 97 -16.89 11.10 11.63
CA LEU A 97 -17.85 12.17 11.88
C LEU A 97 -17.52 13.37 10.98
N PRO A 98 -18.47 13.90 10.19
CA PRO A 98 -18.18 14.89 9.16
C PRO A 98 -18.08 16.33 9.69
N CYS A 99 -18.02 16.51 11.01
CA CYS A 99 -18.04 17.82 11.66
C CYS A 99 -17.36 17.77 13.03
N GLY A 100 -16.98 18.93 13.54
CA GLY A 100 -16.38 19.10 14.86
C GLY A 100 -15.68 20.45 15.00
N GLU A 101 -15.46 20.85 16.24
CA GLU A 101 -14.69 22.04 16.60
C GLU A 101 -13.32 21.65 17.14
N THR A 102 -12.40 22.62 17.22
CA THR A 102 -11.07 22.39 17.81
C THR A 102 -11.19 21.78 19.21
N GLY A 103 -10.45 20.69 19.43
CA GLY A 103 -10.46 19.93 20.68
C GLY A 103 -11.45 18.76 20.70
N ASP A 104 -12.39 18.68 19.76
CA ASP A 104 -13.31 17.55 19.67
C ASP A 104 -12.55 16.26 19.34
N SER A 105 -13.07 15.14 19.86
CA SER A 105 -12.56 13.81 19.52
C SER A 105 -13.20 13.31 18.23
N VAL A 106 -12.39 13.00 17.23
CA VAL A 106 -12.81 12.40 15.97
C VAL A 106 -12.34 10.96 15.91
N THR A 107 -13.27 10.06 15.62
CA THR A 107 -12.97 8.65 15.32
C THR A 107 -13.06 8.42 13.81
N ILE A 108 -11.98 7.90 13.24
CA ILE A 108 -11.84 7.54 11.84
C ILE A 108 -11.85 6.02 11.74
N TYR A 109 -12.70 5.47 10.89
CA TYR A 109 -12.77 4.04 10.57
C TYR A 109 -12.28 3.81 9.15
N GLY A 110 -11.58 2.70 8.93
CA GLY A 110 -11.01 2.40 7.64
C GLY A 110 -10.21 1.11 7.61
N SER A 111 -9.25 1.07 6.69
CA SER A 111 -8.35 -0.08 6.49
C SER A 111 -6.93 0.37 6.14
N ALA A 112 -5.99 -0.55 6.29
CA ALA A 112 -4.56 -0.35 6.00
C ALA A 112 -3.90 0.84 6.72
N PHE A 113 -4.40 1.21 7.91
CA PHE A 113 -3.74 2.22 8.77
C PHE A 113 -2.46 1.70 9.44
N GLY A 114 -2.21 0.39 9.43
CA GLY A 114 -1.13 -0.22 10.20
C GLY A 114 -1.52 -0.46 11.66
N LYS A 115 -0.90 -1.46 12.30
CA LYS A 115 -1.25 -1.90 13.66
C LYS A 115 -0.88 -0.86 14.73
N THR A 116 0.12 -0.05 14.47
CA THR A 116 0.64 1.02 15.33
C THR A 116 0.80 2.30 14.50
N GLN A 117 0.79 3.46 15.16
CA GLN A 117 0.90 4.74 14.47
C GLN A 117 2.29 4.92 13.80
N GLY A 118 3.38 4.69 14.55
CA GLY A 118 4.73 4.96 14.05
C GLY A 118 4.89 6.42 13.63
N THR A 119 5.36 6.63 12.40
CA THR A 119 5.50 7.92 11.70
C THR A 119 4.22 8.41 11.04
N SER A 120 3.15 7.60 11.04
CA SER A 120 1.90 7.91 10.36
C SER A 120 1.18 9.10 10.99
N THR A 121 0.47 9.87 10.16
CA THR A 121 -0.20 11.11 10.55
C THR A 121 -1.64 11.18 10.07
N VAL A 122 -2.46 11.97 10.78
CA VAL A 122 -3.78 12.41 10.32
C VAL A 122 -3.70 13.90 10.07
N GLN A 123 -4.10 14.36 8.88
CA GLN A 123 -4.04 15.77 8.51
C GLN A 123 -5.44 16.31 8.26
N PHE A 124 -5.74 17.42 8.92
CA PHE A 124 -6.92 18.23 8.67
C PHE A 124 -6.56 19.38 7.74
N PRO A 125 -7.47 19.85 6.88
CA PRO A 125 -7.19 20.98 6.00
C PRO A 125 -6.87 22.24 6.83
N PRO A 126 -5.92 23.09 6.38
CA PRO A 126 -5.19 23.03 5.11
C PRO A 126 -3.91 22.15 5.11
N GLY A 127 -3.70 21.31 6.14
CA GLY A 127 -2.49 20.51 6.32
C GLY A 127 -2.03 20.44 7.78
N VAL A 128 -2.95 20.66 8.73
CA VAL A 128 -2.67 20.67 10.16
C VAL A 128 -2.71 19.23 10.68
N THR A 129 -1.58 18.77 11.23
CA THR A 129 -1.48 17.43 11.82
C THR A 129 -2.27 17.35 13.12
N ALA A 130 -3.20 16.40 13.21
CA ALA A 130 -3.97 16.12 14.41
C ALA A 130 -3.15 15.32 15.44
N THR A 131 -3.43 15.55 16.72
CA THR A 131 -2.89 14.71 17.80
C THR A 131 -3.69 13.41 17.87
N VAL A 132 -3.02 12.29 17.65
CA VAL A 132 -3.61 10.94 17.74
C VAL A 132 -3.63 10.48 19.20
N THR A 133 -4.79 10.00 19.65
CA THR A 133 -5.00 9.44 21.00
C THR A 133 -4.95 7.91 20.99
N SER A 134 -5.41 7.27 19.92
CA SER A 134 -5.28 5.82 19.74
C SER A 134 -5.23 5.43 18.27
N TRP A 135 -4.54 4.34 17.98
CA TRP A 135 -4.32 3.85 16.62
C TRP A 135 -4.45 2.32 16.56
N SER A 136 -5.01 1.84 15.45
CA SER A 136 -5.08 0.43 15.09
C SER A 136 -5.24 0.32 13.57
N ALA A 137 -5.13 -0.89 13.04
CA ALA A 137 -5.21 -1.12 11.59
C ALA A 137 -6.53 -0.67 10.94
N THR A 138 -7.61 -0.51 11.72
CA THR A 138 -8.95 -0.19 11.21
C THR A 138 -9.65 0.97 11.92
N ARG A 139 -9.01 1.57 12.93
CA ARG A 139 -9.60 2.66 13.71
C ARG A 139 -8.52 3.59 14.26
N ILE A 140 -8.71 4.88 14.06
CA ILE A 140 -7.90 5.96 14.61
C ILE A 140 -8.81 6.87 15.45
N VAL A 141 -8.34 7.29 16.61
CA VAL A 141 -8.97 8.35 17.40
C VAL A 141 -7.97 9.48 17.53
N CYS A 142 -8.37 10.69 17.16
CA CYS A 142 -7.55 11.89 17.23
C CYS A 142 -8.37 13.08 17.72
N THR A 143 -7.70 14.18 18.05
CA THR A 143 -8.34 15.45 18.42
C THR A 143 -8.25 16.45 17.28
N VAL A 144 -9.34 17.15 16.98
CA VAL A 144 -9.36 18.23 15.97
C VAL A 144 -8.36 19.32 16.39
N PRO A 145 -7.32 19.62 15.59
CA PRO A 145 -6.33 20.62 15.97
C PRO A 145 -6.87 22.06 15.84
N ALA A 146 -6.12 23.02 16.38
CA ALA A 146 -6.42 24.44 16.20
C ALA A 146 -6.06 24.89 14.77
N GLY A 147 -6.83 25.83 14.22
CA GLY A 147 -6.55 26.40 12.89
C GLY A 147 -6.99 25.53 11.70
N VAL A 148 -7.91 24.58 11.92
CA VAL A 148 -8.47 23.75 10.84
C VAL A 148 -9.54 24.48 10.04
N GLY A 149 -9.57 24.23 8.73
CA GLY A 149 -10.63 24.62 7.82
C GLY A 149 -11.68 23.53 7.62
N THR A 150 -12.70 23.82 6.80
CA THR A 150 -13.57 22.80 6.21
C THR A 150 -12.90 22.20 4.97
N GLY A 151 -12.97 20.89 4.79
CA GLY A 151 -12.38 20.18 3.65
C GLY A 151 -12.05 18.72 4.00
N ASP A 152 -11.18 18.12 3.19
CA ASP A 152 -10.88 16.69 3.32
C ASP A 152 -9.78 16.42 4.35
N VAL A 153 -10.07 15.48 5.25
CA VAL A 153 -9.12 14.87 6.17
C VAL A 153 -8.49 13.66 5.50
N THR A 154 -7.18 13.49 5.67
CA THR A 154 -6.43 12.35 5.14
C THR A 154 -5.63 11.65 6.22
N VAL A 155 -5.39 10.35 6.02
CA VAL A 155 -4.42 9.55 6.78
C VAL A 155 -3.24 9.26 5.88
N THR A 156 -2.03 9.55 6.34
CA THR A 156 -0.79 9.24 5.64
C THR A 156 0.00 8.24 6.46
N THR A 157 0.27 7.08 5.87
CA THR A 157 1.19 6.05 6.39
C THR A 157 2.42 5.98 5.50
N ASP A 158 3.39 5.15 5.86
CA ASP A 158 4.53 4.88 4.99
C ASP A 158 4.08 4.26 3.64
N GLU A 159 2.92 3.60 3.63
CA GLU A 159 2.31 2.95 2.46
C GLU A 159 1.50 3.88 1.55
N GLY A 160 1.41 5.16 1.92
CA GLY A 160 0.77 6.20 1.11
C GLY A 160 -0.30 6.99 1.85
N THR A 161 -1.03 7.80 1.08
CA THR A 161 -2.09 8.69 1.59
C THR A 161 -3.45 8.15 1.20
N SER A 162 -4.39 8.25 2.13
CA SER A 162 -5.75 7.79 1.92
C SER A 162 -6.53 8.67 0.95
N ASN A 163 -7.73 8.20 0.58
CA ASN A 163 -8.77 9.09 0.10
C ASN A 163 -9.05 10.21 1.11
N GLY A 164 -9.60 11.33 0.62
CA GLY A 164 -10.12 12.41 1.44
C GLY A 164 -11.45 12.03 2.09
N ALA A 165 -11.63 12.38 3.36
CA ALA A 165 -12.89 12.29 4.07
C ALA A 165 -13.36 13.69 4.48
N TYR A 166 -14.53 14.10 4.00
CA TYR A 166 -15.04 15.45 4.22
C TYR A 166 -15.28 15.74 5.70
N PHE A 167 -14.78 16.89 6.15
CA PHE A 167 -14.93 17.43 7.49
C PHE A 167 -15.32 18.91 7.44
N SER A 168 -16.30 19.29 8.26
CA SER A 168 -16.69 20.67 8.49
C SER A 168 -16.18 21.15 9.85
N ASN A 169 -15.48 22.29 9.87
CA ASN A 169 -14.96 22.90 11.10
C ASN A 169 -16.03 23.68 11.89
N GLN A 170 -17.22 23.09 12.01
CA GLN A 170 -18.38 23.67 12.67
C GLN A 170 -18.99 22.65 13.65
N PRO A 171 -19.79 23.09 14.65
CA PRO A 171 -20.48 22.19 15.55
C PRO A 171 -21.31 21.14 14.79
N CYS A 172 -21.18 19.88 15.21
CA CYS A 172 -22.09 18.84 14.75
C CYS A 172 -23.49 19.08 15.29
N HIS A 173 -24.35 19.71 14.48
CA HIS A 173 -25.75 19.86 14.84
C HIS A 173 -26.59 18.75 14.19
N ILE A 174 -27.50 18.17 14.97
CA ILE A 174 -28.60 17.36 14.44
C ILE A 174 -29.71 18.33 14.07
N GLN A 175 -29.97 18.48 12.77
CA GLN A 175 -31.04 19.35 12.29
C GLN A 175 -32.38 18.69 12.62
N TYR A 176 -32.95 19.01 13.79
CA TYR A 176 -34.34 18.69 14.07
C TYR A 176 -35.20 19.57 13.17
N PHE A 177 -35.66 19.04 12.04
CA PHE A 177 -36.77 19.64 11.31
C PHE A 177 -38.01 19.53 12.21
N PRO A 178 -38.61 20.62 12.69
CA PRO A 178 -39.89 20.51 13.37
C PRO A 178 -40.91 19.98 12.34
N LEU A 179 -41.53 18.84 12.64
CA LEU A 179 -42.71 18.36 11.94
C LEU A 179 -43.85 19.36 12.18
N ILE A 180 -44.01 20.33 11.27
CA ILE A 180 -45.15 21.24 11.30
C ILE A 180 -46.36 20.46 10.77
N TRP A 181 -47.14 19.85 11.66
CA TRP A 181 -48.52 19.49 11.34
C TRP A 181 -49.39 20.74 11.50
N LYS A 182 -49.82 21.35 10.39
CA LYS A 182 -51.00 22.22 10.42
C LYS A 182 -52.23 21.31 10.39
N SER A 183 -52.91 21.14 11.53
CA SER A 183 -54.30 20.69 11.50
C SER A 183 -55.16 21.86 11.02
N CYS A 184 -55.95 21.63 9.99
CA CYS A 184 -57.00 22.57 9.59
C CYS A 184 -58.27 22.17 10.35
N SER A 185 -58.73 23.00 11.29
CA SER A 185 -60.15 23.11 11.66
C SER A 185 -60.68 24.36 10.96
N SER A 186 -61.80 24.34 10.25
CA SER A 186 -63.15 23.99 10.70
C SER A 186 -63.98 23.48 9.54
#